data_AF-A0A7W7D4Z0-F1
#
_entry.id   AF-A0A7W7D4Z0-F1
#
_cell.length_a   1.000
_cell.length_b   1.000
_cell.length_c   1.000
_cell.angle_alpha   90.00
_cell.angle_beta   90.00
_cell.angle_gamma   90.00
#
_symmetry.space_group_name_H-M   'P 1'
#
loop_
_entity.id
_entity.type
_entity.pdbx_description
1 polymer ?
#
loop_
_entity_poly.entity_id
_entity_poly.type
_entity_poly.pdbx_seq_one_letter_code
_entity_poly.pdbx_strand_id
1 'polypeptide(L)'
;MSALMGIDELRDRGSDERRVPAGRPATLTLTLGSDWAELPAATELAALLRRVPVAGVWLAEAVDFSALPSHVIVRIVALLRECSSIGARVTWSLILGAEQLGLVPRLDHLPAPDSVTVVGEGTPSVGEWRSAGNFGLFYFRKGPNFLFVVDQRPESSREIVMDDPILRDVFLEAVEGCAWSEVARSSRYAAAARDLVDKGLVMRVGDHCVALPVRMRSWPLGVALLGGTLASAGKKSEDVTS
;
A
#
# COMPACT_ATOMS: atom_id res chain seq x y z
N MET A 1 -15.41 -18.77 14.10
CA MET A 1 -15.88 -17.78 13.11
C MET A 1 -15.69 -16.40 13.72
N SER A 2 -14.92 -15.52 13.08
CA SER A 2 -14.80 -14.12 13.51
C SER A 2 -16.12 -13.41 13.24
N ALA A 3 -16.56 -12.54 14.15
CA ALA A 3 -17.72 -11.71 13.91
C ALA A 3 -17.35 -10.58 12.94
N LEU A 4 -18.30 -10.18 12.08
CA LEU A 4 -18.09 -9.15 11.08
C LEU A 4 -18.48 -7.78 11.64
N MET A 5 -17.76 -6.74 11.21
CA MET A 5 -17.99 -5.34 11.57
C MET A 5 -17.97 -4.50 10.30
N GLY A 6 -18.91 -3.57 10.16
CA GLY A 6 -18.92 -2.59 9.06
C GLY A 6 -18.10 -1.33 9.37
N ILE A 7 -17.88 -0.48 8.35
CA ILE A 7 -17.12 0.77 8.51
C ILE A 7 -17.80 1.77 9.46
N ASP A 8 -19.11 1.87 9.45
CA ASP A 8 -19.83 2.81 10.32
C ASP A 8 -19.77 2.38 11.79
N GLU A 9 -19.90 1.08 12.05
CA GLU A 9 -19.69 0.55 13.41
C GLU A 9 -18.24 0.80 13.90
N LEU A 10 -17.25 0.71 13.00
CA LEU A 10 -15.87 1.05 13.32
C LEU A 10 -15.72 2.55 13.67
N ARG A 11 -16.39 3.44 12.93
CA ARG A 11 -16.41 4.90 13.18
C ARG A 11 -17.06 5.23 14.51
N ASP A 12 -18.20 4.60 14.83
CA ASP A 12 -18.92 4.79 16.09
C ASP A 12 -18.03 4.40 17.27
N ARG A 13 -17.42 3.21 17.21
CA ARG A 13 -16.48 2.72 18.23
C ARG A 13 -15.20 3.55 18.29
N GLY A 14 -14.75 4.08 17.15
CA GLY A 14 -13.60 4.96 17.07
C GLY A 14 -13.85 6.32 17.71
N SER A 15 -15.10 6.77 17.76
CA SER A 15 -15.50 8.06 18.36
C SER A 15 -15.65 7.98 19.88
N ASP A 16 -15.89 6.79 20.44
CA ASP A 16 -15.90 6.57 21.89
C ASP A 16 -14.48 6.73 22.47
N GLU A 17 -14.30 7.64 23.43
CA GLU A 17 -13.01 7.92 24.08
C GLU A 17 -12.56 6.80 25.04
N ARG A 18 -13.44 5.82 25.30
CA ARG A 18 -13.10 4.65 26.12
C ARG A 18 -12.11 3.75 25.39
N ARG A 19 -10.81 3.93 25.69
CA ARG A 19 -9.76 2.99 25.27
C ARG A 19 -10.14 1.57 25.67
N VAL A 20 -10.28 0.69 24.67
CA VAL A 20 -10.35 -0.75 24.90
C VAL A 20 -9.03 -1.19 25.54
N PRO A 21 -9.03 -1.97 26.64
CA PRO A 21 -7.80 -2.43 27.28
C PRO A 21 -6.95 -3.22 26.29
N ALA A 22 -5.66 -2.87 26.19
CA ALA A 22 -4.69 -3.66 25.46
C ALA A 22 -4.60 -5.05 26.11
N GLY A 23 -4.76 -6.12 25.31
CA GLY A 23 -4.50 -7.49 25.77
C GLY A 23 -5.52 -8.56 25.37
N ARG A 24 -6.70 -8.19 24.82
CA ARG A 24 -7.62 -9.18 24.26
C ARG A 24 -7.39 -9.31 22.75
N PRO A 25 -7.18 -10.52 22.20
CA PRO A 25 -7.12 -10.70 20.76
C PRO A 25 -8.42 -10.21 20.12
N ALA A 26 -8.30 -9.35 19.12
CA ALA A 26 -9.45 -8.87 18.36
C ALA A 26 -10.09 -10.06 17.65
N THR A 27 -11.39 -10.26 17.86
CA THR A 27 -12.17 -11.33 17.22
C THR A 27 -13.05 -10.82 16.07
N LEU A 28 -13.03 -9.50 15.84
CA LEU A 28 -13.85 -8.84 14.83
C LEU A 28 -13.04 -8.61 13.56
N THR A 29 -13.59 -8.99 12.42
CA THR A 29 -13.03 -8.68 11.09
C THR A 29 -13.80 -7.50 10.52
N LEU A 30 -13.07 -6.47 10.08
CA LEU A 30 -13.67 -5.34 9.37
C LEU A 30 -14.01 -5.77 7.95
N THR A 31 -15.25 -5.61 7.54
CA THR A 31 -15.71 -5.87 6.18
C THR A 31 -15.86 -4.55 5.42
N LEU A 32 -15.26 -4.47 4.23
CA LEU A 32 -15.35 -3.33 3.30
C LEU A 32 -15.68 -3.84 1.90
N GLY A 33 -16.07 -2.94 1.00
CA GLY A 33 -16.21 -3.28 -0.43
C GLY A 33 -17.52 -3.99 -0.80
N SER A 34 -18.53 -3.98 0.07
CA SER A 34 -19.92 -4.27 -0.32
C SER A 34 -20.52 -3.17 -1.19
N ASP A 35 -20.10 -1.92 -0.95
CA ASP A 35 -20.24 -0.79 -1.86
C ASP A 35 -18.88 -0.10 -1.96
N TRP A 36 -18.30 -0.09 -3.16
CA TRP A 36 -17.00 0.51 -3.40
C TRP A 36 -17.02 2.05 -3.32
N ALA A 37 -18.19 2.68 -3.44
CA ALA A 37 -18.33 4.13 -3.28
C ALA A 37 -18.07 4.56 -1.82
N GLU A 38 -18.47 3.74 -0.87
CA GLU A 38 -18.43 4.02 0.58
C GLU A 38 -17.10 3.65 1.26
N LEU A 39 -16.07 3.28 0.48
CA LEU A 39 -14.75 3.04 1.06
C LEU A 39 -14.30 4.23 1.93
N PRO A 40 -13.71 4.04 3.10
CA PRO A 40 -13.10 5.13 3.85
C PRO A 40 -11.87 5.67 3.11
N ALA A 41 -11.41 6.87 3.47
CA ALA A 41 -10.05 7.27 3.08
C ALA A 41 -9.03 6.32 3.74
N ALA A 42 -7.89 6.08 3.10
CA ALA A 42 -6.92 5.12 3.63
C ALA A 42 -6.36 5.62 4.98
N THR A 43 -5.96 6.89 5.07
CA THR A 43 -5.51 7.47 6.34
C THR A 43 -6.57 7.52 7.43
N GLU A 44 -7.85 7.70 7.09
CA GLU A 44 -8.98 7.57 8.03
C GLU A 44 -9.01 6.16 8.60
N LEU A 45 -9.00 5.14 7.74
CA LEU A 45 -9.01 3.74 8.14
C LEU A 45 -7.85 3.42 9.10
N ALA A 46 -6.62 3.85 8.79
CA ALA A 46 -5.49 3.62 9.69
C ALA A 46 -5.58 4.37 11.02
N ALA A 47 -6.25 5.53 11.07
CA ALA A 47 -6.52 6.20 12.32
C ALA A 47 -7.52 5.39 13.17
N LEU A 48 -8.58 4.87 12.55
CA LEU A 48 -9.59 4.04 13.19
C LEU A 48 -9.01 2.71 13.70
N LEU A 49 -8.25 1.99 12.86
CA LEU A 49 -7.66 0.68 13.21
C LEU A 49 -6.63 0.76 14.34
N ARG A 50 -6.02 1.92 14.57
CA ARG A 50 -5.16 2.15 15.74
C ARG A 50 -5.94 2.33 17.04
N ARG A 51 -7.21 2.73 16.97
CA ARG A 51 -8.10 2.97 18.12
C ARG A 51 -8.96 1.75 18.42
N VAL A 52 -9.40 1.05 17.39
CA VAL A 52 -10.29 -0.10 17.46
C VAL A 52 -9.57 -1.32 16.85
N PRO A 53 -9.00 -2.21 17.68
CA PRO A 53 -8.32 -3.40 17.19
C PRO A 53 -9.28 -4.33 16.45
N VAL A 54 -8.89 -4.76 15.26
CA VAL A 54 -9.59 -5.78 14.44
C VAL A 54 -8.63 -6.93 14.13
N ALA A 55 -9.17 -8.12 13.85
CA ALA A 55 -8.40 -9.31 13.46
C ALA A 55 -7.79 -9.15 12.06
N GLY A 56 -8.42 -8.33 11.22
CA GLY A 56 -8.01 -8.04 9.85
C GLY A 56 -9.09 -7.25 9.12
N VAL A 57 -8.78 -6.91 7.87
CA VAL A 57 -9.69 -6.28 6.91
C VAL A 57 -10.05 -7.30 5.85
N TRP A 58 -11.33 -7.44 5.54
CA TRP A 58 -11.83 -8.29 4.48
C TRP A 58 -12.52 -7.43 3.43
N LEU A 59 -12.08 -7.54 2.18
CA LEU A 59 -12.81 -7.00 1.03
C LEU A 59 -13.84 -8.04 0.60
N ALA A 60 -15.13 -7.73 0.82
CA ALA A 60 -16.25 -8.66 0.68
C ALA A 60 -16.39 -9.17 -0.76
N GLU A 61 -16.33 -8.24 -1.71
CA GLU A 61 -16.42 -8.52 -3.13
C GLU A 61 -15.03 -8.65 -3.75
N ALA A 62 -14.94 -9.44 -4.82
CA ALA A 62 -13.72 -9.52 -5.61
C ALA A 62 -13.43 -8.15 -6.25
N VAL A 63 -12.18 -7.73 -6.15
CA VAL A 63 -11.72 -6.46 -6.71
C VAL A 63 -11.49 -6.64 -8.21
N ASP A 64 -12.44 -6.20 -9.02
CA ASP A 64 -12.36 -6.33 -10.47
C ASP A 64 -11.78 -5.08 -11.15
N PHE A 65 -10.48 -5.09 -11.46
CA PHE A 65 -9.84 -3.97 -12.16
C PHE A 65 -10.23 -3.84 -13.63
N SER A 66 -10.92 -4.84 -14.20
CA SER A 66 -11.47 -4.75 -15.56
C SER A 66 -12.82 -4.03 -15.60
N ALA A 67 -13.58 -4.06 -14.50
CA ALA A 67 -14.92 -3.48 -14.43
C ALA A 67 -15.00 -2.22 -13.55
N LEU A 68 -14.14 -2.09 -12.53
CA LEU A 68 -14.22 -0.99 -11.58
C LEU A 68 -13.76 0.35 -12.19
N PRO A 69 -14.40 1.47 -11.81
CA PRO A 69 -13.92 2.79 -12.18
C PRO A 69 -12.51 3.07 -11.67
N SER A 70 -11.71 3.83 -12.44
CA SER A 70 -10.33 4.16 -12.08
C SER A 70 -10.17 4.81 -10.69
N HIS A 71 -11.10 5.67 -10.29
CA HIS A 71 -11.08 6.31 -8.97
C HIS A 71 -11.26 5.30 -7.82
N VAL A 72 -12.03 4.24 -8.03
CA VAL A 72 -12.21 3.16 -7.06
C VAL A 72 -10.92 2.34 -6.97
N ILE A 73 -10.33 1.98 -8.12
CA ILE A 73 -9.09 1.19 -8.19
C ILE A 73 -7.97 1.86 -7.37
N VAL A 74 -7.74 3.16 -7.57
CA VAL A 74 -6.68 3.89 -6.85
C VAL A 74 -6.93 3.95 -5.34
N ARG A 75 -8.20 4.04 -4.90
CA ARG A 75 -8.57 4.02 -3.48
C ARG A 75 -8.34 2.66 -2.84
N ILE A 76 -8.66 1.57 -3.55
CA ILE A 76 -8.38 0.21 -3.08
C ILE A 76 -6.86 0.01 -2.92
N VAL A 77 -6.06 0.45 -3.89
CA VAL A 77 -4.59 0.39 -3.81
C VAL A 77 -4.06 1.20 -2.62
N ALA A 78 -4.58 2.41 -2.40
CA ALA A 78 -4.22 3.24 -1.25
C ALA A 78 -4.55 2.54 0.08
N LEU A 79 -5.71 1.87 0.15
CA LEU A 79 -6.16 1.09 1.30
C LEU A 79 -5.24 -0.11 1.57
N LEU A 80 -4.95 -0.93 0.56
CA LEU A 80 -4.04 -2.09 0.68
C LEU A 80 -2.66 -1.67 1.18
N ARG A 81 -2.12 -0.59 0.62
CA ARG A 81 -0.85 0.02 1.03
C ARG A 81 -0.90 0.49 2.48
N GLU A 82 -2.01 1.10 2.89
CA GLU A 82 -2.16 1.60 4.25
C GLU A 82 -2.31 0.47 5.27
N CYS A 83 -3.08 -0.59 4.96
CA CYS A 83 -3.14 -1.80 5.77
C CYS A 83 -1.74 -2.42 5.95
N SER A 84 -0.95 -2.52 4.86
CA SER A 84 0.44 -2.96 4.91
C SER A 84 1.30 -2.08 5.84
N SER A 85 1.14 -0.76 5.76
CA SER A 85 1.88 0.21 6.59
C SER A 85 1.67 0.02 8.10
N ILE A 86 0.47 -0.40 8.52
CA ILE A 86 0.14 -0.63 9.94
C ILE A 86 0.20 -2.12 10.33
N GLY A 87 0.57 -3.01 9.41
CA GLY A 87 0.61 -4.46 9.63
C GLY A 87 -0.77 -5.11 9.78
N ALA A 88 -1.83 -4.49 9.27
CA ALA A 88 -3.16 -5.08 9.27
C ALA A 88 -3.23 -6.18 8.19
N ARG A 89 -3.67 -7.38 8.59
CA ARG A 89 -3.95 -8.47 7.65
C ARG A 89 -5.11 -8.06 6.74
N VAL A 90 -4.96 -8.30 5.43
CA VAL A 90 -6.03 -8.12 4.45
C VAL A 90 -6.35 -9.46 3.81
N THR A 91 -7.64 -9.77 3.70
CA THR A 91 -8.19 -10.89 2.94
C THR A 91 -8.96 -10.31 1.77
N TRP A 92 -8.57 -10.66 0.55
CA TRP A 92 -9.18 -10.11 -0.67
C TRP A 92 -8.89 -10.99 -1.89
N SER A 93 -9.65 -10.79 -2.97
CA SER A 93 -9.46 -11.45 -4.26
C SER A 93 -9.39 -10.41 -5.37
N LEU A 94 -8.65 -10.71 -6.44
CA LEU A 94 -8.41 -9.82 -7.57
C LEU A 94 -8.94 -10.44 -8.87
N ILE A 95 -9.67 -9.67 -9.66
CA ILE A 95 -10.03 -9.99 -11.04
C ILE A 95 -9.35 -8.98 -11.96
N LEU A 96 -8.71 -9.48 -13.02
CA LEU A 96 -7.99 -8.68 -14.02
C LEU A 96 -8.53 -8.99 -15.41
N GLY A 97 -8.51 -8.01 -16.31
CA GLY A 97 -8.55 -8.27 -17.75
C GLY A 97 -7.14 -8.48 -18.28
N ALA A 98 -7.02 -9.01 -19.50
CA ALA A 98 -5.72 -9.23 -20.15
C ALA A 98 -4.88 -7.94 -20.25
N GLU A 99 -5.53 -6.80 -20.51
CA GLU A 99 -4.91 -5.47 -20.57
C GLU A 99 -4.33 -5.02 -19.22
N GLN A 100 -4.88 -5.52 -18.10
CA GLN A 100 -4.48 -5.13 -16.75
C GLN A 100 -3.39 -6.05 -16.16
N LEU A 101 -2.98 -7.13 -16.85
CA LEU A 101 -1.91 -8.02 -16.36
C LEU A 101 -0.59 -7.29 -16.12
N GLY A 102 -0.30 -6.26 -16.92
CA GLY A 102 0.89 -5.42 -16.75
C GLY A 102 0.93 -4.62 -15.44
N LEU A 103 -0.17 -4.56 -14.68
CA LEU A 103 -0.23 -3.91 -13.37
C LEU A 103 0.34 -4.78 -12.25
N VAL A 104 0.38 -6.11 -12.41
CA VAL A 104 0.78 -7.03 -11.34
C VAL A 104 2.17 -6.72 -10.78
N PRO A 105 3.23 -6.51 -11.58
CA PRO A 105 4.55 -6.19 -11.04
C PRO A 105 4.62 -4.86 -10.27
N ARG A 106 3.62 -3.99 -10.45
CA ARG A 106 3.51 -2.71 -9.71
C ARG A 106 2.77 -2.86 -8.38
N LEU A 107 2.13 -3.99 -8.14
CA LEU A 107 1.23 -4.22 -7.00
C LEU A 107 1.67 -5.38 -6.13
N ASP A 108 2.53 -6.27 -6.63
CA ASP A 108 2.96 -7.49 -5.93
C ASP A 108 3.80 -7.25 -4.67
N HIS A 109 4.15 -5.99 -4.37
CA HIS A 109 4.73 -5.56 -3.08
C HIS A 109 3.67 -5.25 -2.01
N LEU A 110 2.40 -5.10 -2.39
CA LEU A 110 1.24 -4.90 -1.51
C LEU A 110 0.72 -6.25 -0.98
N PRO A 111 -0.15 -6.29 0.04
CA PRO A 111 -0.67 -7.56 0.58
C PRO A 111 -1.25 -8.47 -0.51
N ALA A 112 -0.77 -9.71 -0.56
CA ALA A 112 -1.21 -10.69 -1.54
C ALA A 112 -2.73 -10.94 -1.47
N PRO A 113 -3.43 -11.01 -2.61
CA PRO A 113 -4.79 -11.54 -2.64
C PRO A 113 -4.76 -13.06 -2.41
N ASP A 114 -5.86 -13.59 -1.87
CA ASP A 114 -6.06 -15.04 -1.71
C ASP A 114 -6.24 -15.74 -3.07
N SER A 115 -6.71 -15.00 -4.07
CA SER A 115 -6.85 -15.48 -5.45
C SER A 115 -6.73 -14.35 -6.48
N VAL A 116 -6.21 -14.68 -7.65
CA VAL A 116 -6.24 -13.80 -8.83
C VAL A 116 -6.90 -14.55 -9.98
N THR A 117 -7.87 -13.92 -10.64
CA THR A 117 -8.59 -14.45 -11.82
C THR A 117 -8.40 -13.51 -13.01
N VAL A 118 -8.20 -14.06 -14.21
CA VAL A 118 -8.15 -13.28 -15.45
C VAL A 118 -9.38 -13.59 -16.29
N VAL A 119 -10.13 -12.54 -16.63
CA VAL A 119 -11.34 -12.64 -17.45
C VAL A 119 -10.99 -13.31 -18.78
N GLY A 120 -11.72 -14.37 -19.11
CA GLY A 120 -11.55 -15.13 -20.35
C GLY A 120 -10.48 -16.23 -20.32
N GLU A 121 -9.55 -16.22 -19.35
CA GLU A 121 -8.48 -17.24 -19.22
C GLU A 121 -8.56 -18.07 -17.94
N GLY A 122 -9.60 -17.87 -17.11
CA GLY A 122 -9.77 -18.59 -15.84
C GLY A 122 -8.84 -18.04 -14.74
N THR A 123 -8.47 -18.86 -13.76
CA THR A 123 -7.49 -18.49 -12.73
C THR A 123 -6.09 -18.61 -13.32
N PRO A 124 -5.41 -17.51 -13.70
CA PRO A 124 -4.04 -17.59 -14.18
C PRO A 124 -3.11 -18.02 -13.05
N SER A 125 -2.00 -18.67 -13.41
CA SER A 125 -0.83 -18.70 -12.54
C SER A 125 -0.17 -17.31 -12.61
N VAL A 126 -0.71 -16.36 -11.85
CA VAL A 126 0.12 -15.21 -11.48
C VAL A 126 1.28 -15.81 -10.69
N GLY A 127 2.52 -15.53 -11.08
CA GLY A 127 3.69 -16.01 -10.34
C GLY A 127 3.62 -15.63 -8.85
N GLU A 128 4.55 -16.13 -8.05
CA GLU A 128 4.53 -15.89 -6.59
C GLU A 128 4.41 -14.38 -6.27
N TRP A 129 3.36 -14.02 -5.55
CA TRP A 129 3.11 -12.64 -5.13
C TRP A 129 4.20 -12.23 -4.13
N ARG A 130 5.06 -11.28 -4.52
CA ARG A 130 6.34 -11.02 -3.83
C ARG A 130 6.21 -10.68 -2.36
N SER A 131 5.12 -10.01 -1.97
CA SER A 131 4.85 -9.68 -0.57
C SER A 131 4.56 -10.91 0.32
N ALA A 132 4.24 -12.07 -0.25
CA ALA A 132 3.90 -13.26 0.52
C ALA A 132 5.11 -13.78 1.32
N GLY A 133 6.33 -13.57 0.81
CA GLY A 133 7.59 -13.95 1.45
C GLY A 133 8.43 -12.79 1.97
N ASN A 134 8.11 -11.53 1.61
CA ASN A 134 8.99 -10.39 1.89
C ASN A 134 8.20 -9.15 2.36
N PHE A 135 8.62 -8.58 3.49
CA PHE A 135 8.12 -7.29 3.98
C PHE A 135 9.10 -6.16 3.65
N GLY A 136 8.56 -4.97 3.39
CA GLY A 136 9.39 -3.77 3.22
C GLY A 136 10.15 -3.70 1.89
N LEU A 137 9.68 -4.39 0.84
CA LEU A 137 10.27 -4.30 -0.50
C LEU A 137 10.17 -2.91 -1.12
N PHE A 138 9.13 -2.14 -0.80
CA PHE A 138 8.91 -0.84 -1.42
C PHE A 138 8.21 0.12 -0.47
N TYR A 139 8.96 1.08 0.06
CA TYR A 139 8.47 1.97 1.11
C TYR A 139 9.00 3.39 1.00
N PHE A 140 8.31 4.33 1.65
CA PHE A 140 8.79 5.68 1.85
C PHE A 140 8.73 6.13 3.30
N ARG A 141 9.56 7.11 3.62
CA ARG A 141 9.57 7.85 4.89
C ARG A 141 9.45 9.33 4.61
N LYS A 142 8.73 10.04 5.47
CA LYS A 142 8.60 11.50 5.40
C LYS A 142 9.54 12.14 6.42
N GLY A 143 10.54 12.85 5.94
CA GLY A 143 11.30 13.81 6.73
C GLY A 143 10.63 15.20 6.72
N PRO A 144 11.19 16.20 7.41
CA PRO A 144 10.62 17.55 7.43
C PRO A 144 10.52 18.17 6.04
N ASN A 145 11.58 18.05 5.23
CA ASN A 145 11.71 18.67 3.91
C ASN A 145 12.13 17.67 2.83
N PHE A 146 11.95 16.37 3.05
CA PHE A 146 12.26 15.36 2.03
C PHE A 146 11.40 14.12 2.22
N LEU A 147 11.24 13.36 1.15
CA LEU A 147 10.81 11.96 1.21
C LEU A 147 12.00 11.07 0.91
N PHE A 148 12.14 9.98 1.64
CA PHE A 148 13.12 8.94 1.37
C PHE A 148 12.39 7.68 0.95
N VAL A 149 12.58 7.26 -0.29
CA VAL A 149 11.98 6.06 -0.87
C VAL A 149 13.04 4.99 -0.99
N VAL A 150 12.72 3.77 -0.58
CA VAL A 150 13.52 2.59 -0.79
C VAL A 150 12.71 1.62 -1.64
N ASP A 151 13.29 1.24 -2.77
CA ASP A 151 12.73 0.29 -3.72
C ASP A 151 13.72 -0.88 -3.83
N GLN A 152 13.27 -2.06 -3.42
CA GLN A 152 14.03 -3.31 -3.42
C GLN A 152 13.32 -4.37 -4.26
N ARG A 153 12.40 -3.96 -5.15
CA ARG A 153 11.76 -4.88 -6.09
C ARG A 153 12.80 -5.42 -7.08
N PRO A 154 12.65 -6.64 -7.63
CA PRO A 154 13.65 -7.22 -8.53
C PRO A 154 13.98 -6.34 -9.75
N GLU A 155 13.00 -5.62 -10.28
CA GLU A 155 13.15 -4.67 -11.39
C GLU A 155 13.80 -3.34 -10.99
N SER A 156 13.91 -3.04 -9.69
CA SER A 156 14.44 -1.79 -9.18
C SER A 156 15.05 -1.96 -7.78
N SER A 157 16.37 -1.83 -7.68
CA SER A 157 17.06 -1.76 -6.39
C SER A 157 17.71 -0.39 -6.25
N ARG A 158 17.04 0.54 -5.56
CA ARG A 158 17.50 1.92 -5.39
C ARG A 158 16.91 2.62 -4.18
N GLU A 159 17.66 3.61 -3.72
CA GLU A 159 17.22 4.59 -2.74
C GLU A 159 17.05 5.95 -3.42
N ILE A 160 15.96 6.65 -3.12
CA ILE A 160 15.62 7.94 -3.73
C ILE A 160 15.36 8.94 -2.62
N VAL A 161 16.15 10.00 -2.59
CA VAL A 161 15.86 11.20 -1.81
C VAL A 161 15.07 12.15 -2.72
N MET A 162 13.87 12.51 -2.30
CA MET A 162 13.00 13.46 -2.99
C MET A 162 12.90 14.73 -2.15
N ASP A 163 13.70 15.72 -2.50
CA ASP A 163 13.79 17.04 -1.86
C ASP A 163 13.27 18.19 -2.74
N ASP A 164 13.02 17.94 -4.02
CA ASP A 164 12.31 18.86 -4.90
C ASP A 164 10.86 19.09 -4.38
N PRO A 165 10.46 20.35 -4.11
CA PRO A 165 9.14 20.63 -3.57
C PRO A 165 7.97 20.18 -4.44
N ILE A 166 8.09 20.23 -5.77
CA ILE A 166 7.00 19.88 -6.69
C ILE A 166 6.83 18.36 -6.73
N LEU A 167 7.92 17.60 -6.84
CA LEU A 167 7.87 16.13 -6.77
C LEU A 167 7.26 15.66 -5.45
N ARG A 168 7.64 16.28 -4.32
CA ARG A 168 7.05 15.94 -3.02
C ARG A 168 5.55 16.26 -2.97
N ASP A 169 5.14 17.42 -3.47
CA ASP A 169 3.74 17.85 -3.49
C ASP A 169 2.89 16.86 -4.30
N VAL A 170 3.32 16.56 -5.53
CA VAL A 170 2.71 15.56 -6.42
C VAL A 170 2.63 14.19 -5.75
N PHE A 171 3.74 13.71 -5.17
CA PHE A 171 3.77 12.40 -4.51
C PHE A 171 2.82 12.34 -3.32
N LEU A 172 2.81 13.37 -2.46
CA LEU A 172 1.96 13.43 -1.27
C LEU A 172 0.48 13.55 -1.63
N GLU A 173 0.13 14.31 -2.66
CA GLU A 173 -1.23 14.40 -3.19
C GLU A 173 -1.72 13.03 -3.69
N ALA A 174 -0.86 12.29 -4.39
CA ALA A 174 -1.18 10.96 -4.89
C ALA A 174 -1.27 9.88 -3.79
N VAL A 175 -0.96 10.17 -2.51
CA VAL A 175 -1.00 9.15 -1.46
C VAL A 175 -2.40 8.57 -1.30
N GLU A 176 -3.46 9.36 -1.15
CA GLU A 176 -4.82 8.81 -0.99
C GLU A 176 -5.43 8.26 -2.30
N GLY A 177 -4.77 8.54 -3.42
CA GLY A 177 -5.39 8.42 -4.73
C GLY A 177 -6.15 9.69 -5.07
N CYS A 178 -5.90 10.27 -6.24
CA CYS A 178 -6.53 11.50 -6.68
C CYS A 178 -6.71 11.51 -8.20
N ALA A 179 -7.45 12.49 -8.73
CA ALA A 179 -7.54 12.67 -10.18
C ALA A 179 -6.19 13.14 -10.73
N TRP A 180 -5.83 12.67 -11.93
CA TRP A 180 -4.60 13.03 -12.61
C TRP A 180 -4.50 14.55 -12.83
N SER A 181 -5.63 15.22 -13.05
CA SER A 181 -5.70 16.68 -13.20
C SER A 181 -5.23 17.44 -11.97
N GLU A 182 -5.35 16.87 -10.77
CA GLU A 182 -4.92 17.50 -9.52
C GLU A 182 -3.39 17.56 -9.44
N VAL A 183 -2.74 16.44 -9.77
CA VAL A 183 -1.27 16.34 -9.81
C VAL A 183 -0.64 16.91 -11.08
N ALA A 184 -1.44 17.13 -12.15
CA ALA A 184 -1.00 17.68 -13.43
C ALA A 184 -1.52 19.11 -13.69
N ARG A 185 -1.89 19.85 -12.63
CA ARG A 185 -2.53 21.18 -12.68
C ARG A 185 -1.77 22.30 -13.42
N SER A 186 -0.50 22.09 -13.77
CA SER A 186 0.30 22.99 -14.60
C SER A 186 1.43 22.22 -15.29
N SER A 187 2.08 22.77 -16.31
CA SER A 187 3.11 22.07 -17.10
C SER A 187 4.25 21.50 -16.25
N ARG A 188 4.71 22.23 -15.22
CA ARG A 188 5.76 21.77 -14.29
C ARG A 188 5.29 20.59 -13.41
N TYR A 189 4.04 20.65 -12.95
CA TYR A 189 3.41 19.60 -12.14
C TYR A 189 3.15 18.34 -12.99
N ALA A 190 2.69 18.52 -14.23
CA ALA A 190 2.50 17.43 -15.18
C ALA A 190 3.82 16.73 -15.54
N ALA A 191 4.93 17.47 -15.65
CA ALA A 191 6.26 16.89 -15.84
C ALA A 191 6.71 16.08 -14.62
N ALA A 192 6.55 16.63 -13.41
CA ALA A 192 6.83 15.93 -12.16
C ALA A 192 5.98 14.66 -11.98
N ALA A 193 4.68 14.73 -12.28
CA ALA A 193 3.79 13.57 -12.20
C ALA A 193 4.20 12.46 -13.18
N ARG A 194 4.56 12.81 -14.43
CA ARG A 194 5.07 11.84 -15.40
C ARG A 194 6.38 11.20 -14.94
N ASP A 195 7.32 12.00 -14.43
CA ASP A 195 8.58 11.49 -13.89
C ASP A 195 8.37 10.49 -12.75
N LEU A 196 7.41 10.73 -11.85
CA LEU A 196 7.05 9.76 -10.80
C LEU A 196 6.40 8.49 -11.34
N VAL A 197 5.61 8.58 -12.42
CA VAL A 197 5.00 7.42 -13.09
C VAL A 197 6.07 6.58 -13.81
N ASP A 198 7.00 7.24 -14.50
CA ASP A 198 8.11 6.61 -15.22
C ASP A 198 9.07 5.93 -14.24
N LYS A 199 9.30 6.54 -13.08
CA LYS A 199 10.03 5.92 -11.97
C LYS A 199 9.22 4.83 -11.24
N GLY A 200 7.97 4.59 -11.59
CA GLY A 200 7.14 3.57 -10.92
C GLY A 200 6.90 3.86 -9.44
N LEU A 201 6.95 5.13 -9.03
CA LEU A 201 6.60 5.61 -7.69
C LEU A 201 5.12 5.96 -7.58
N VAL A 202 4.52 6.37 -8.70
CA VAL A 202 3.10 6.62 -8.85
C VAL A 202 2.56 5.68 -9.93
N MET A 203 1.41 5.08 -9.70
CA MET A 203 0.66 4.34 -10.70
C MET A 203 -0.48 5.21 -11.21
N ARG A 204 -0.63 5.32 -12.53
CA ARG A 204 -1.78 5.94 -13.16
C ARG A 204 -2.72 4.85 -13.70
N VAL A 205 -4.01 5.00 -13.43
CA VAL A 205 -5.08 4.15 -13.95
C VAL A 205 -6.14 5.08 -14.53
N GLY A 206 -6.33 5.06 -15.85
CA GLY A 206 -7.19 6.03 -16.54
C GLY A 206 -6.86 7.48 -16.15
N ASP A 207 -7.84 8.19 -15.61
CA ASP A 207 -7.72 9.59 -15.18
C ASP A 207 -7.41 9.77 -13.69
N HIS A 208 -6.99 8.71 -13.00
CA HIS A 208 -6.62 8.75 -11.59
C HIS A 208 -5.21 8.21 -11.37
N CYS A 209 -4.60 8.58 -10.24
CA CYS A 209 -3.29 8.06 -9.87
C CYS A 209 -3.15 7.84 -8.37
N VAL A 210 -2.21 6.97 -7.98
CA VAL A 210 -1.88 6.64 -6.59
C VAL A 210 -0.39 6.41 -6.38
N ALA A 211 0.16 6.88 -5.27
CA ALA A 211 1.52 6.57 -4.84
C ALA A 211 1.62 5.11 -4.37
N LEU A 212 2.63 4.40 -4.86
CA LEU A 212 2.80 2.96 -4.61
C LEU A 212 3.61 2.59 -3.35
N PRO A 213 4.70 3.30 -2.97
CA PRO A 213 5.52 2.87 -1.84
C PRO A 213 4.73 2.90 -0.53
N VAL A 214 4.87 1.86 0.29
CA VAL A 214 4.22 1.77 1.62
C VAL A 214 4.80 2.82 2.57
N ARG A 215 3.96 3.52 3.34
CA ARG A 215 4.46 4.47 4.34
C ARG A 215 5.09 3.70 5.50
N MET A 216 6.39 3.83 5.72
CA MET A 216 7.04 3.25 6.90
C MET A 216 6.81 4.17 8.11
N ARG A 217 5.97 3.75 9.06
CA ARG A 217 5.63 4.54 10.27
C ARG A 217 6.49 4.21 11.49
N SER A 218 6.98 2.99 11.57
CA SER A 218 7.86 2.49 12.63
C SER A 218 8.91 1.59 12.00
N TRP A 219 10.14 1.61 12.52
CA TRP A 219 11.13 0.61 12.15
C TRP A 219 10.66 -0.77 12.60
N PRO A 220 10.80 -1.83 11.78
CA PRO A 220 10.59 -3.20 12.20
C PRO A 220 11.75 -3.63 13.11
N LEU A 221 11.85 -3.03 14.30
CA LEU A 221 12.84 -3.46 15.29
C LEU A 221 12.48 -4.84 15.87
N GLY A 222 11.22 -5.29 15.75
CA GLY A 222 10.74 -6.51 16.41
C GLY A 222 10.97 -7.84 15.69
N VAL A 223 11.14 -7.87 14.36
CA VAL A 223 11.29 -9.14 13.61
C VAL A 223 12.75 -9.41 13.23
N ALA A 224 13.52 -8.36 12.90
CA ALA A 224 14.96 -8.49 12.66
C ALA A 224 15.74 -8.87 13.94
N LEU A 225 15.28 -8.45 15.12
CA LEU A 225 15.90 -8.84 16.40
C LEU A 225 15.46 -10.22 16.90
N LEU A 226 14.41 -10.84 16.35
CA LEU A 226 13.92 -12.15 16.79
C LEU A 226 14.04 -13.27 15.76
N GLY A 227 14.53 -13.02 14.54
CA GLY A 227 14.59 -14.08 13.53
C GLY A 227 15.50 -13.90 12.31
N GLY A 228 16.45 -12.96 12.28
CA GLY A 228 17.32 -12.83 11.10
C GLY A 228 18.43 -11.81 11.23
N THR A 229 19.63 -12.32 11.52
CA THR A 229 20.97 -11.77 11.24
C THR A 229 21.06 -10.33 10.70
N LEU A 230 21.30 -9.38 11.60
CA LEU A 230 22.09 -8.16 11.34
C LEU A 230 23.60 -8.51 11.16
N ALA A 231 23.91 -9.50 10.33
CA ALA A 231 25.27 -9.91 10.02
C ALA A 231 25.65 -9.49 8.59
N SER A 232 25.43 -8.22 8.25
CA SER A 232 26.06 -7.60 7.08
C SER A 232 25.98 -6.07 7.19
N ALA A 233 26.64 -5.53 8.20
CA ALA A 233 27.02 -4.13 8.22
C ALA A 233 28.36 -4.03 8.96
N GLY A 234 29.45 -3.95 8.20
CA GLY A 234 30.78 -3.70 8.74
C GLY A 234 31.83 -4.78 8.42
N LYS A 235 32.09 -5.06 7.15
CA LYS A 235 33.45 -5.43 6.75
C LYS A 235 34.10 -4.20 6.12
N LYS A 236 34.79 -3.45 6.96
CA LYS A 236 35.75 -2.43 6.57
C LYS A 236 36.84 -3.16 5.77
N SER A 237 36.96 -2.84 4.49
CA SER A 237 38.13 -3.20 3.69
C SER A 237 39.30 -2.42 4.27
N GLU A 238 40.15 -3.08 5.06
CA GLU A 238 41.47 -2.55 5.33
C GLU A 238 42.39 -3.02 4.21
N ASP A 239 42.78 -2.05 3.38
CA ASP A 239 43.96 -2.10 2.54
C ASP A 239 45.15 -2.64 3.36
N VAL A 240 45.84 -3.64 2.80
CA VAL A 240 47.24 -3.88 3.13
C VAL A 240 48.02 -3.74 1.83
N THR A 241 48.59 -2.55 1.66
CA THR A 241 49.74 -2.30 0.80
C THR A 241 51.02 -2.79 1.48
N SER A 242 51.87 -3.41 0.64
CA SER A 242 53.28 -3.79 0.81
C SER A 242 53.61 -5.07 1.55
#